data_AF-A0A136PA28-F1
#
_entry.id   AF-A0A136PA28-F1
#
_cell.length_a   1.000
_cell.length_b   1.000
_cell.length_c   1.000
_cell.angle_alpha   90.00
_cell.angle_beta   90.00
_cell.angle_gamma   90.00
#
_symmetry.space_group_name_H-M   'P 1'
#
loop_
_entity.id
_entity.type
_entity.pdbx_description
1 polymer ?
#
loop_
_entity_poly.entity_id
_entity_poly.type
_entity_poly.pdbx_seq_one_letter_code
_entity_poly.pdbx_strand_id
1 'polypeptide(L)'
;MIKQVLILILITVGNIFTQSIPVFLIKNSNGSPVIEKIDLRENEMQVYPRGKNSENISLVLPVSEGISGDFVKADDSNIMIARNKSGILSILVQKQDGTQKTILEKSFNELADYDIKVNITGYSVKKVFNITGYNTVIEDINSPVIDMFGGKIPLNEGDFSITTEIKKNADK
;
A
#
# COMPACT_ATOMS: atom_id res chain seq x y z
N MET A 1 -5.82 64.52 -21.68
CA MET A 1 -4.76 63.61 -21.19
C MET A 1 -5.32 62.85 -20.00
N ILE A 2 -5.82 61.63 -20.19
CA ILE A 2 -6.41 60.81 -19.13
C ILE A 2 -5.33 59.80 -18.70
N LYS A 3 -4.85 59.93 -17.46
CA LYS A 3 -3.93 58.96 -16.85
C LYS A 3 -4.72 57.71 -16.45
N GLN A 4 -4.48 56.60 -17.12
CA GLN A 4 -4.94 55.28 -16.67
C GLN A 4 -4.08 54.85 -15.47
N VAL A 5 -4.72 54.56 -14.35
CA VAL A 5 -4.10 53.92 -13.18
C VAL A 5 -4.35 52.42 -13.30
N LEU A 6 -3.28 51.66 -13.52
CA LEU A 6 -3.30 50.20 -13.54
C LEU A 6 -3.20 49.70 -12.09
N ILE A 7 -4.28 49.13 -11.55
CA ILE A 7 -4.27 48.45 -10.25
C ILE A 7 -3.81 47.02 -10.49
N LEU A 8 -2.60 46.70 -10.04
CA LEU A 8 -2.03 45.35 -10.05
C LEU A 8 -2.55 44.60 -8.81
N ILE A 9 -3.48 43.66 -9.01
CA ILE A 9 -3.90 42.73 -7.96
C ILE A 9 -2.89 41.58 -7.93
N LEU A 10 -2.04 41.57 -6.90
CA LEU A 10 -1.11 40.48 -6.64
C LEU A 10 -1.88 39.34 -5.94
N ILE A 11 -2.25 38.30 -6.68
CA ILE A 11 -2.78 37.06 -6.08
C ILE A 11 -1.58 36.21 -5.68
N THR A 12 -1.21 36.23 -4.41
CA THR A 12 -0.28 35.24 -3.84
C THR A 12 -0.98 33.89 -3.79
N VAL A 13 -0.72 33.06 -4.80
CA VAL A 13 -1.06 31.64 -4.76
C VAL A 13 -0.20 31.03 -3.66
N GLY A 14 -0.79 30.84 -2.47
CA GLY A 14 -0.14 30.10 -1.41
C GLY A 14 0.18 28.70 -1.93
N ASN A 15 1.46 28.33 -1.91
CA ASN A 15 1.87 26.94 -2.15
C ASN A 15 1.17 26.07 -1.11
N ILE A 16 0.03 25.48 -1.47
CA ILE A 16 -0.52 24.36 -0.72
C ILE A 16 0.51 23.26 -0.92
N PHE A 17 1.36 23.04 0.10
CA PHE A 17 2.19 21.85 0.16
C PHE A 17 1.25 20.66 0.22
N THR A 18 0.97 20.05 -0.92
CA THR A 18 0.20 18.82 -0.99
C THR A 18 1.12 17.69 -0.60
N GLN A 19 1.08 17.29 0.68
CA GLN A 19 1.79 16.12 1.15
C GLN A 19 1.23 14.89 0.44
N SER A 20 2.07 14.18 -0.31
CA SER A 20 1.72 12.90 -0.89
C SER A 20 2.25 11.77 0.00
N ILE A 21 1.49 10.69 0.10
CA ILE A 21 1.87 9.49 0.84
C ILE A 21 1.76 8.28 -0.09
N PRO A 22 2.83 7.49 -0.24
CA PRO A 22 2.78 6.29 -1.05
C PRO A 22 1.93 5.21 -0.39
N VAL A 23 1.27 4.44 -1.22
CA VAL A 23 0.62 3.18 -0.90
C VAL A 23 1.18 2.11 -1.82
N PHE A 24 1.46 0.94 -1.29
CA PHE A 24 2.01 -0.17 -2.05
C PHE A 24 0.92 -1.21 -2.28
N LEU A 25 0.43 -1.28 -3.52
CA LEU A 25 -0.63 -2.19 -3.95
C LEU A 25 -0.03 -3.47 -4.51
N ILE A 26 -0.44 -4.60 -3.95
CA ILE A 26 -0.08 -5.92 -4.44
C ILE A 26 -1.10 -6.33 -5.50
N LYS A 27 -0.65 -6.60 -6.72
CA LYS A 27 -1.49 -6.98 -7.86
C LYS A 27 -1.08 -8.31 -8.44
N ASN A 28 -2.04 -9.06 -8.98
CA ASN A 28 -1.80 -10.21 -9.84
C ASN A 28 -1.67 -9.73 -11.29
N SER A 29 -0.45 -9.70 -11.82
CA SER A 29 -0.20 -9.40 -13.24
C SER A 29 0.12 -10.70 -13.97
N ASN A 30 -0.82 -11.19 -14.78
CA ASN A 30 -0.68 -12.41 -15.58
C ASN A 30 -0.25 -13.65 -14.76
N GLY A 31 -0.83 -13.84 -13.57
CA GLY A 31 -0.51 -14.97 -12.68
C GLY A 31 0.73 -14.75 -11.81
N SER A 32 1.37 -13.57 -11.90
CA SER A 32 2.54 -13.22 -11.11
C SER A 32 2.26 -12.02 -10.21
N PRO A 33 2.51 -12.10 -8.90
CA PRO A 33 2.34 -10.94 -8.03
C PRO A 33 3.37 -9.85 -8.38
N VAL A 34 2.93 -8.60 -8.34
CA VAL A 34 3.76 -7.40 -8.46
C VAL A 34 3.34 -6.40 -7.39
N ILE A 35 4.25 -5.52 -6.98
CA ILE A 35 3.93 -4.40 -6.09
C ILE A 35 4.04 -3.10 -6.87
N GLU A 36 2.93 -2.37 -6.94
CA GLU A 36 2.82 -1.05 -7.54
C GLU A 36 2.81 0.02 -6.45
N LYS A 37 3.63 1.06 -6.61
CA LYS A 37 3.60 2.24 -5.74
C LYS A 37 2.61 3.26 -6.31
N ILE A 38 1.67 3.70 -5.47
CA ILE A 38 0.66 4.70 -5.79
C ILE A 38 0.80 5.86 -4.83
N ASP A 39 1.11 7.05 -5.34
CA ASP A 39 1.28 8.26 -4.54
C ASP A 39 -0.08 8.95 -4.32
N LEU A 40 -0.64 8.82 -3.12
CA LEU A 40 -1.91 9.48 -2.75
C LEU A 40 -1.67 10.93 -2.38
N ARG A 41 -2.32 11.87 -3.08
CA ARG A 41 -2.27 13.29 -2.74
C ARG A 41 -3.11 13.59 -1.50
N GLU A 42 -2.89 14.76 -0.91
CA GLU A 42 -3.68 15.23 0.22
C GLU A 42 -5.19 15.21 -0.09
N ASN A 43 -5.98 14.60 0.80
CA ASN A 43 -7.41 14.32 0.65
C ASN A 43 -7.81 13.33 -0.45
N GLU A 44 -6.85 12.68 -1.12
CA GLU A 44 -7.13 11.63 -2.09
C GLU A 44 -7.61 10.35 -1.41
N MET A 45 -8.55 9.67 -2.07
CA MET A 45 -9.04 8.35 -1.71
C MET A 45 -8.99 7.47 -2.95
N GLN A 46 -8.44 6.26 -2.79
CA GLN A 46 -8.40 5.23 -3.80
C GLN A 46 -9.10 3.97 -3.28
N VAL A 47 -9.79 3.28 -4.17
CA VAL A 47 -10.61 2.11 -3.86
C VAL A 47 -10.10 0.93 -4.68
N TYR A 48 -9.79 -0.17 -4.00
CA TYR A 48 -9.23 -1.38 -4.58
C TYR A 48 -10.14 -2.57 -4.27
N PRO A 49 -11.11 -2.87 -5.15
CA PRO A 49 -11.92 -4.09 -5.04
C PRO A 49 -11.02 -5.32 -5.14
N ARG A 50 -11.28 -6.38 -4.36
CA ARG A 50 -10.60 -7.68 -4.46
C ARG A 50 -11.54 -8.76 -5.02
N GLY A 51 -10.98 -9.94 -5.24
CA GLY A 51 -11.71 -11.15 -5.61
C GLY A 51 -11.51 -11.56 -7.07
N LYS A 52 -12.25 -12.59 -7.51
CA LYS A 52 -12.07 -13.31 -8.78
C LYS A 52 -11.95 -12.44 -10.04
N ASN A 53 -12.57 -11.26 -10.08
CA ASN A 53 -12.58 -10.37 -11.24
C ASN A 53 -11.66 -9.14 -11.07
N SER A 54 -10.79 -9.17 -10.07
CA SER A 54 -9.86 -8.08 -9.78
C SER A 54 -8.42 -8.57 -9.87
N GLU A 55 -7.55 -7.69 -10.38
CA GLU A 55 -6.12 -7.88 -10.28
C GLU A 55 -5.58 -7.52 -8.89
N ASN A 56 -6.35 -6.82 -8.04
CA ASN A 56 -5.87 -6.40 -6.73
C ASN A 56 -5.89 -7.57 -5.74
N ILE A 57 -4.74 -7.86 -5.14
CA ILE A 57 -4.58 -8.90 -4.12
C ILE A 57 -4.71 -8.29 -2.72
N SER A 58 -3.84 -7.34 -2.37
CA SER A 58 -3.83 -6.70 -1.05
C SER A 58 -3.09 -5.36 -1.10
N LEU A 59 -3.06 -4.64 0.02
CA LEU A 59 -2.14 -3.52 0.24
C LEU A 59 -1.03 -3.99 1.18
N VAL A 60 0.17 -3.44 1.06
CA VAL A 60 1.22 -3.65 2.07
C VAL A 60 0.83 -2.87 3.32
N LEU A 61 0.68 -3.58 4.45
CA LEU A 61 0.20 -3.03 5.72
C LEU A 61 1.34 -2.94 6.75
N PRO A 62 2.03 -1.80 6.86
CA PRO A 62 3.09 -1.60 7.84
C PRO A 62 2.54 -1.29 9.25
N VAL A 63 1.88 -2.26 9.88
CA VAL A 63 1.19 -2.05 11.17
C VAL A 63 2.18 -1.76 12.31
N SER A 64 3.23 -2.58 12.46
CA SER A 64 4.27 -2.41 13.48
C SER A 64 5.53 -3.21 13.09
N GLU A 65 6.64 -2.96 13.79
CA GLU A 65 7.83 -3.81 13.70
C GLU A 65 7.49 -5.28 14.00
N GLY A 66 8.21 -6.19 13.34
CA GLY A 66 8.01 -7.63 13.49
C GLY A 66 7.56 -8.32 12.20
N ILE A 67 6.93 -9.48 12.35
CA ILE A 67 6.46 -10.31 11.23
C ILE A 67 4.94 -10.45 11.34
N SER A 68 4.25 -10.23 10.23
CA SER A 68 2.80 -10.35 10.12
C SER A 68 2.39 -11.12 8.86
N GLY A 69 1.20 -11.70 8.90
CA GLY A 69 0.69 -12.56 7.84
C GLY A 69 -0.72 -12.19 7.44
N ASP A 70 -0.96 -12.25 6.14
CA ASP A 70 -2.28 -12.15 5.56
C ASP A 70 -2.51 -13.33 4.63
N PHE A 71 -3.74 -13.84 4.64
CA PHE A 71 -4.17 -14.90 3.73
C PHE A 71 -5.34 -14.38 2.90
N VAL A 72 -5.08 -14.22 1.62
CA VAL A 72 -6.00 -13.68 0.63
C VAL A 72 -6.55 -14.84 -0.19
N LYS A 73 -7.85 -15.08 -0.07
CA LYS A 73 -8.54 -16.06 -0.92
C LYS A 73 -8.98 -15.42 -2.23
N ALA A 74 -9.02 -16.22 -3.29
CA ALA A 74 -9.52 -15.79 -4.60
C ALA A 74 -10.98 -15.32 -4.58
N ASP A 75 -11.80 -15.88 -3.67
CA ASP A 75 -13.21 -15.53 -3.50
C ASP A 75 -13.45 -14.39 -2.50
N ASP A 76 -12.39 -13.85 -1.89
CA ASP A 76 -12.49 -12.69 -1.01
C ASP A 76 -12.78 -11.43 -1.82
N SER A 77 -14.04 -11.00 -1.82
CA SER A 77 -14.51 -9.78 -2.48
C SER A 77 -14.61 -8.57 -1.55
N ASN A 78 -13.82 -8.54 -0.48
CA ASN A 78 -13.62 -7.33 0.31
C ASN A 78 -13.08 -6.19 -0.56
N ILE A 79 -13.39 -4.95 -0.16
CA ILE A 79 -12.87 -3.73 -0.79
C ILE A 79 -11.86 -3.09 0.15
N MET A 80 -10.65 -2.80 -0.35
CA MET A 80 -9.67 -2.00 0.39
C MET A 80 -9.80 -0.55 -0.02
N ILE A 81 -9.78 0.36 0.95
CA ILE A 81 -9.90 1.80 0.71
C ILE A 81 -8.67 2.44 1.35
N ALA A 82 -7.86 3.10 0.55
CA ALA A 82 -6.71 3.87 1.03
C ALA A 82 -7.01 5.36 0.91
N ARG A 83 -6.71 6.12 1.96
CA ARG A 83 -6.96 7.55 2.01
C ARG A 83 -5.77 8.27 2.62
N ASN A 84 -5.32 9.34 1.98
CA ASN A 84 -4.44 10.32 2.60
C ASN A 84 -5.26 11.50 3.10
N LYS A 85 -5.23 11.77 4.40
CA LYS A 85 -5.91 12.93 4.99
C LYS A 85 -5.01 13.56 6.03
N SER A 86 -4.64 14.82 5.81
CA SER A 86 -3.79 15.60 6.72
C SER A 86 -2.46 14.91 7.01
N GLY A 87 -1.84 14.31 5.98
CA GLY A 87 -0.58 13.61 6.14
C GLY A 87 -0.67 12.25 6.85
N ILE A 88 -1.88 11.72 7.04
CA ILE A 88 -2.14 10.42 7.63
C ILE A 88 -2.68 9.49 6.54
N LEU A 89 -2.00 8.35 6.35
CA LEU A 89 -2.51 7.24 5.57
C LEU A 89 -3.46 6.40 6.43
N SER A 90 -4.71 6.34 6.01
CA SER A 90 -5.72 5.45 6.57
C SER A 90 -6.06 4.36 5.56
N ILE A 91 -6.02 3.10 5.99
CA ILE A 91 -6.47 1.95 5.19
C ILE A 91 -7.66 1.31 5.91
N LEU A 92 -8.75 1.15 5.17
CA LEU A 92 -9.96 0.48 5.62
C LEU A 92 -10.21 -0.75 4.75
N VAL A 93 -10.81 -1.77 5.35
CA VAL A 93 -11.39 -2.89 4.63
C VAL A 93 -12.89 -2.85 4.82
N GLN A 94 -13.62 -2.83 3.71
CA GLN A 94 -15.06 -3.02 3.67
C GLN A 94 -15.38 -4.47 3.28
N LYS A 95 -16.15 -5.14 4.13
CA LYS A 95 -16.64 -6.49 3.88
C LYS A 95 -17.84 -6.48 2.93
N GLN A 96 -18.20 -7.66 2.43
CA GLN A 96 -19.39 -7.88 1.59
C GLN A 96 -20.70 -7.42 2.26
N ASP A 97 -20.78 -7.53 3.59
CA ASP A 97 -21.94 -7.08 4.38
C ASP A 97 -22.00 -5.55 4.57
N GLY A 98 -21.04 -4.82 3.99
CA GLY A 98 -20.93 -3.37 4.11
C GLY A 98 -20.17 -2.89 5.34
N THR A 99 -19.82 -3.79 6.28
CA THR A 99 -19.08 -3.43 7.49
C THR A 99 -17.69 -2.94 7.12
N GLN A 100 -17.30 -1.80 7.69
CA GLN A 100 -15.97 -1.22 7.51
C GLN A 100 -15.13 -1.37 8.77
N LYS A 101 -13.84 -1.65 8.59
CA LYS A 101 -12.84 -1.66 9.66
C LYS A 101 -11.58 -0.93 9.20
N THR A 102 -11.15 0.06 9.97
CA THR A 102 -9.81 0.65 9.82
C THR A 102 -8.77 -0.37 10.29
N ILE A 103 -7.78 -0.63 9.44
CA ILE A 103 -6.71 -1.60 9.69
C ILE A 103 -5.32 -0.97 9.72
N LEU A 104 -5.19 0.29 9.26
CA LEU A 104 -3.99 1.10 9.38
C LEU A 104 -4.38 2.57 9.52
N GLU A 105 -3.70 3.29 10.41
CA GLU A 105 -3.73 4.74 10.49
C GLU A 105 -2.35 5.21 10.97
N LYS A 106 -1.53 5.77 10.06
CA LYS A 106 -0.16 6.21 10.36
C LYS A 106 0.23 7.45 9.56
N SER A 107 1.06 8.30 10.14
CA SER A 107 1.67 9.42 9.41
C SER A 107 2.78 8.94 8.46
N PHE A 108 3.07 9.71 7.42
CA PHE A 108 4.22 9.42 6.54
C PHE A 108 5.54 9.32 7.31
N ASN A 109 5.74 10.17 8.32
CA ASN A 109 6.99 10.17 9.09
C ASN A 109 7.21 8.84 9.82
N GLU A 110 6.17 8.31 10.45
CA GLU A 110 6.24 6.98 11.09
C GLU A 110 6.50 5.86 10.08
N LEU A 111 5.89 5.96 8.90
CA LEU A 111 6.02 4.95 7.85
C LEU A 111 7.43 4.97 7.25
N ALA A 112 7.98 6.16 7.00
CA ALA A 112 9.30 6.38 6.41
C ALA A 112 10.46 5.90 7.29
N ASP A 113 10.18 5.49 8.53
CA ASP A 113 11.16 4.87 9.44
C ASP A 113 11.22 3.34 9.28
N TYR A 114 10.39 2.76 8.41
CA TYR A 114 10.36 1.32 8.18
C TYR A 114 11.01 0.90 6.87
N ASP A 115 11.80 -0.17 6.98
CA ASP A 115 12.13 -1.05 5.87
C ASP A 115 11.25 -2.29 5.95
N ILE A 116 10.64 -2.65 4.82
CA ILE A 116 9.60 -3.67 4.75
C ILE A 116 10.02 -4.71 3.72
N LYS A 117 10.09 -5.96 4.14
CA LYS A 117 10.25 -7.10 3.26
C LYS A 117 8.90 -7.80 3.11
N VAL A 118 8.42 -7.90 1.87
CA VAL A 118 7.13 -8.51 1.53
C VAL A 118 7.40 -9.81 0.79
N ASN A 119 7.05 -10.92 1.43
CA ASN A 119 7.14 -12.26 0.86
C ASN A 119 5.73 -12.67 0.41
N ILE A 120 5.58 -13.07 -0.85
CA ILE A 120 4.29 -13.46 -1.43
C ILE A 120 4.41 -14.88 -1.97
N THR A 121 3.52 -15.76 -1.52
CA THR A 121 3.39 -17.14 -2.00
C THR A 121 1.99 -17.31 -2.58
N GLY A 122 1.90 -17.56 -3.89
CA GLY A 122 0.67 -18.02 -4.55
C GLY A 122 0.75 -19.52 -4.86
N TYR A 123 -0.24 -20.04 -5.60
CA TYR A 123 -0.35 -21.47 -5.96
C TYR A 123 0.93 -22.06 -6.58
N SER A 124 1.50 -21.39 -7.57
CA SER A 124 2.68 -21.83 -8.33
C SER A 124 3.80 -20.79 -8.41
N VAL A 125 3.68 -19.70 -7.64
CA VAL A 125 4.57 -18.55 -7.71
C VAL A 125 4.99 -18.11 -6.33
N LYS A 126 6.25 -17.71 -6.20
CA LYS A 126 6.78 -17.11 -4.98
C LYS A 126 7.64 -15.92 -5.34
N LYS A 127 7.48 -14.81 -4.61
CA LYS A 127 8.24 -13.58 -4.83
C LYS A 127 8.56 -12.88 -3.53
N VAL A 128 9.62 -12.09 -3.56
CA VAL A 128 10.05 -11.24 -2.46
C VAL A 128 10.22 -9.82 -2.99
N PHE A 129 9.78 -8.84 -2.22
CA PHE A 129 9.96 -7.43 -2.51
C PHE A 129 10.53 -6.74 -1.28
N ASN A 130 11.44 -5.80 -1.50
CA ASN A 130 11.96 -4.93 -0.47
C ASN A 130 11.41 -3.52 -0.72
N ILE A 131 10.85 -2.92 0.32
CA ILE A 131 10.40 -1.53 0.35
C ILE A 131 11.28 -0.79 1.35
N THR A 132 12.06 0.19 0.89
CA THR A 132 13.03 0.91 1.72
C THR A 132 12.56 2.34 1.99
N GLY A 133 12.64 2.77 3.25
CA GLY A 133 12.21 4.09 3.70
C GLY A 133 10.78 4.45 3.29
N TYR A 134 9.91 3.44 3.19
CA TYR A 134 8.54 3.53 2.68
C TYR A 134 8.39 4.27 1.33
N ASN A 135 9.39 4.21 0.44
CA ASN A 135 9.38 4.99 -0.79
C ASN A 135 9.75 4.19 -2.04
N THR A 136 10.76 3.33 -1.95
CA THR A 136 11.29 2.58 -3.10
C THR A 136 10.92 1.13 -2.95
N VAL A 137 10.32 0.51 -3.98
CA VAL A 137 10.02 -0.92 -4.02
C VAL A 137 10.86 -1.62 -5.09
N ILE A 138 11.50 -2.73 -4.73
CA ILE A 138 12.35 -3.54 -5.63
C ILE A 138 12.02 -5.02 -5.41
N GLU A 139 11.87 -5.77 -6.50
CA GLU A 139 11.79 -7.23 -6.43
C GLU A 139 13.17 -7.82 -6.07
N ASP A 140 13.21 -8.64 -5.02
CA ASP A 140 14.41 -9.32 -4.55
C ASP A 140 14.45 -10.75 -5.11
N ILE A 141 15.28 -10.94 -6.13
CA ILE A 141 15.45 -12.22 -6.81
C ILE A 141 16.45 -13.16 -6.12
N ASN A 142 17.15 -12.69 -5.08
CA ASN A 142 18.23 -13.42 -4.43
C ASN A 142 17.82 -13.99 -3.06
N SER A 143 16.85 -13.35 -2.41
CA SER A 143 16.33 -13.81 -1.11
C SER A 143 15.42 -15.03 -1.25
N PRO A 144 15.49 -16.00 -0.31
CA PRO A 144 14.43 -17.00 -0.19
C PRO A 144 13.12 -16.35 0.27
N VAL A 145 12.01 -16.94 -0.15
CA VAL A 145 10.66 -16.53 0.24
C VAL A 145 10.36 -17.13 1.61
N ILE A 146 10.01 -16.28 2.56
CA ILE A 146 9.54 -16.69 3.89
C ILE A 146 8.02 -16.74 3.88
N ASP A 147 7.45 -17.90 4.16
CA ASP A 147 6.02 -18.07 4.40
C ASP A 147 5.79 -18.37 5.88
N MET A 148 5.19 -17.44 6.61
CA MET A 148 4.99 -17.62 8.04
C MET A 148 3.97 -18.71 8.40
N PHE A 149 3.14 -19.13 7.45
CA PHE A 149 2.26 -20.29 7.64
C PHE A 149 3.00 -21.61 7.39
N GLY A 150 4.25 -21.57 6.90
CA GLY A 150 5.09 -22.73 6.66
C GLY A 150 4.46 -23.75 5.71
N GLY A 151 3.71 -23.29 4.70
CA GLY A 151 2.99 -24.15 3.77
C GLY A 151 1.82 -24.95 4.36
N LYS A 152 1.43 -24.69 5.62
CA LYS A 152 0.32 -25.39 6.28
C LYS A 152 -1.05 -24.93 5.79
N ILE A 153 -1.13 -23.77 5.14
CA ILE A 153 -2.35 -23.30 4.47
C ILE A 153 -2.27 -23.75 3.01
N PRO A 154 -3.14 -24.68 2.57
CA PRO A 154 -3.20 -25.04 1.17
C PRO A 154 -3.70 -23.85 0.35
N LEU A 155 -2.99 -23.53 -0.72
CA LEU A 155 -3.35 -22.47 -1.65
C LEU A 155 -4.03 -23.10 -2.87
N ASN A 156 -5.12 -22.50 -3.34
CA ASN A 156 -5.70 -22.78 -4.64
C ASN A 156 -5.25 -21.72 -5.65
N GLU A 157 -5.60 -21.92 -6.92
CA GLU A 157 -5.40 -20.89 -7.95
C GLU A 157 -6.10 -19.57 -7.54
N GLY A 158 -5.34 -18.48 -7.53
CA GLY A 158 -5.81 -17.16 -7.10
C GLY A 158 -5.70 -16.88 -5.60
N ASP A 159 -5.36 -17.87 -4.77
CA ASP A 159 -5.06 -17.67 -3.36
C ASP A 159 -3.61 -17.18 -3.17
N PHE A 160 -3.40 -16.32 -2.18
CA PHE A 160 -2.08 -15.80 -1.82
C PHE A 160 -1.88 -15.79 -0.30
N SER A 161 -0.74 -16.31 0.14
CA SER A 161 -0.15 -16.03 1.45
C SER A 161 0.82 -14.86 1.32
N ILE A 162 0.67 -13.87 2.20
CA ILE A 162 1.54 -12.70 2.26
C ILE A 162 2.16 -12.67 3.64
N THR A 163 3.49 -12.66 3.70
CA THR A 163 4.26 -12.45 4.93
C THR A 163 5.01 -11.14 4.83
N THR A 164 4.74 -10.22 5.74
CA THR A 164 5.39 -8.91 5.79
C THR A 164 6.31 -8.87 7.00
N GLU A 165 7.58 -8.57 6.78
CA GLU A 165 8.58 -8.35 7.83
C GLU A 165 8.93 -6.85 7.85
N ILE A 166 8.80 -6.22 9.01
CA ILE A 166 8.99 -4.78 9.19
C ILE A 166 10.09 -4.56 10.21
N LYS A 167 11.09 -3.77 9.83
CA LYS A 167 12.19 -3.35 10.70
C LYS A 167 12.29 -1.83 10.67
N LYS A 168 12.72 -1.23 11.77
CA LYS A 168 13.17 0.15 11.73
C LYS A 168 14.42 0.26 10.85
N ASN A 169 14.41 1.27 10.00
CA ASN A 169 15.57 1.66 9.23
C ASN A 169 16.66 2.13 10.21
N ALA A 170 17.83 1.50 10.16
CA ALA A 170 18.92 1.76 11.10
C ALA A 170 19.69 3.07 10.82
N ASP A 171 19.44 3.70 9.66
CA ASP A 171 20.14 4.91 9.21
C ASP A 171 19.43 6.21 9.65
N LYS A 172 18.52 6.14 10.64
CA LYS A 172 17.87 7.28 11.29
C LYS A 172 17.93 7.21 12.81
#